data_AF-A0A257WBT3-F1
#
_entry.id   AF-A0A257WBT3-F1
#
_cell.length_a   1.000
_cell.length_b   1.000
_cell.length_c   1.000
_cell.angle_alpha   90.00
_cell.angle_beta   90.00
_cell.angle_gamma   90.00
#
_symmetry.space_group_name_H-M   'P 1'
#
loop_
_entity.id
_entity.type
_entity.pdbx_description
1 polymer ?
#
loop_
_entity_poly.entity_id
_entity_poly.type
_entity_poly.pdbx_seq_one_letter_code
_entity_poly.pdbx_strand_id
1 'polypeptide(L)'
;MANKLKKKTVSKAEGVPLKTEKEAKLDIRQIARDERTWKIVGALSLLVSLLLFTSFISYFFTWKEDQDKVLQGASILFEDNITVSNLLGRLGALTAHFFIFKGFGVASLLICTFFFILGVNLLFERKVWSLWRNLRYVTIGMLVLSVSLAFVTAGTDFPFGGGTGRMI
;
A
#
# COMPACT_ATOMS: atom_id res chain seq x y z
N MET A 1 35.86 81.52 5.66
CA MET A 1 35.11 80.67 6.60
C MET A 1 34.66 79.40 5.88
N ALA A 2 34.89 78.26 6.54
CA ALA A 2 34.77 76.85 6.14
C ALA A 2 33.88 76.49 4.94
N ASN A 3 34.50 75.92 3.90
CA ASN A 3 33.84 75.20 2.81
C ASN A 3 33.52 73.77 3.29
N LYS A 4 32.23 73.43 3.40
CA LYS A 4 31.75 72.15 3.93
C LYS A 4 32.09 70.99 2.98
N LEU A 5 32.67 69.94 3.56
CA LEU A 5 33.06 68.67 2.96
C LEU A 5 31.91 68.01 2.17
N LYS A 6 32.11 67.77 0.87
CA LYS A 6 31.25 66.91 0.04
C LYS A 6 31.44 65.45 0.44
N LYS A 7 30.39 64.86 1.00
CA LYS A 7 30.28 63.44 1.41
C LYS A 7 30.38 62.55 0.17
N LYS A 8 31.38 61.66 0.16
CA LYS A 8 31.65 60.63 -0.86
C LYS A 8 30.47 59.65 -0.89
N THR A 9 29.72 59.61 -1.99
CA THR A 9 28.65 58.64 -2.24
C THR A 9 29.27 57.26 -2.40
N VAL A 10 28.93 56.34 -1.50
CA VAL A 10 29.28 54.92 -1.59
C VAL A 10 28.55 54.34 -2.79
N SER A 11 29.30 53.87 -3.79
CA SER A 11 28.77 53.14 -4.93
C SER A 11 28.03 51.89 -4.44
N LYS A 12 26.74 51.84 -4.74
CA LYS A 12 25.86 50.69 -4.51
C LYS A 12 26.43 49.51 -5.29
N ALA A 13 26.94 48.51 -4.58
CA ALA A 13 27.29 47.23 -5.18
C ALA A 13 26.00 46.62 -5.76
N GLU A 14 25.96 46.50 -7.09
CA GLU A 14 24.88 45.83 -7.81
C GLU A 14 24.92 44.35 -7.44
N GLY A 15 23.95 43.93 -6.61
CA GLY A 15 23.71 42.52 -6.33
C GLY A 15 23.31 41.83 -7.62
N VAL A 16 24.17 40.93 -8.10
CA VAL A 16 23.87 39.99 -9.18
C VAL A 16 22.55 39.27 -8.83
N PRO A 17 21.52 39.29 -9.70
CA PRO A 17 20.31 38.54 -9.43
C PRO A 17 20.64 37.05 -9.46
N LEU A 18 20.53 36.39 -8.32
CA LEU A 18 20.56 34.93 -8.22
C LEU A 18 19.48 34.39 -9.16
N LYS A 19 19.89 33.67 -10.21
CA LYS A 19 18.98 32.94 -11.08
C LYS A 19 18.23 31.95 -10.20
N THR A 20 16.96 32.21 -9.93
CA THR A 20 16.05 31.22 -9.38
C THR A 20 16.05 30.03 -10.32
N GLU A 21 16.69 28.94 -9.90
CA GLU A 21 16.61 27.66 -10.58
C GLU A 21 15.12 27.31 -10.65
N LYS A 22 14.56 27.29 -11.87
CA LYS A 22 13.17 26.91 -12.07
C LYS A 22 13.04 25.50 -11.52
N GLU A 23 12.29 25.35 -10.43
CA GLU A 23 11.87 24.05 -9.93
C GLU A 23 11.37 23.25 -11.12
N ALA A 24 12.05 22.14 -11.42
CA ALA A 24 11.67 21.25 -12.50
C ALA A 24 10.24 20.79 -12.20
N LYS A 25 9.26 21.41 -12.88
CA LYS A 25 7.87 20.93 -12.87
C LYS A 25 7.90 19.57 -13.52
N LEU A 26 8.07 18.54 -12.70
CA LEU A 26 7.98 17.15 -13.12
C LEU A 26 6.58 16.95 -13.68
N ASP A 27 6.50 16.91 -15.01
CA ASP A 27 5.25 16.74 -15.72
C ASP A 27 4.82 15.29 -15.51
N ILE A 28 3.94 15.04 -14.54
CA ILE A 28 3.44 13.72 -14.12
C ILE A 28 2.93 12.92 -15.35
N ARG A 29 2.48 13.63 -16.39
CA ARG A 29 2.02 13.07 -17.67
C ARG A 29 3.16 12.51 -18.54
N GLN A 30 4.37 13.05 -18.46
CA GLN A 30 5.54 12.50 -19.17
C GLN A 30 6.06 11.23 -18.50
N ILE A 31 6.08 11.19 -17.16
CA ILE A 31 6.53 10.00 -16.39
C ILE A 31 5.57 8.81 -16.61
N ALA A 32 4.26 9.09 -16.69
CA ALA A 32 3.23 8.06 -16.96
C ALA A 32 3.21 7.56 -18.43
N ARG A 33 3.89 8.25 -19.36
CA ARG A 33 4.04 7.81 -20.76
C ARG A 33 5.24 6.92 -20.99
N ASP A 34 6.13 6.76 -20.01
CA ASP A 34 7.27 5.87 -20.13
C ASP A 34 6.81 4.42 -19.92
N GLU A 35 7.00 3.59 -20.93
CA GLU A 35 6.78 2.14 -20.90
C GLU A 35 7.52 1.49 -19.70
N ARG A 36 8.67 2.06 -19.32
CA ARG A 36 9.46 1.63 -18.17
C ARG A 36 8.70 1.80 -16.85
N THR A 37 7.96 2.88 -16.69
CA THR A 37 7.16 3.13 -15.48
C THR A 37 6.10 2.04 -15.29
N TRP A 38 5.43 1.63 -16.37
CA TRP A 38 4.42 0.57 -16.30
C TRP A 38 5.01 -0.78 -15.93
N LYS A 39 6.20 -1.12 -16.47
CA LYS A 39 6.92 -2.33 -16.07
C LYS A 39 7.32 -2.33 -14.61
N ILE A 40 7.80 -1.19 -14.10
CA ILE A 40 8.15 -1.02 -12.68
C ILE A 40 6.92 -1.20 -11.79
N VAL A 41 5.81 -0.54 -12.12
CA VAL A 41 4.55 -0.67 -11.38
C VAL A 41 4.03 -2.11 -11.45
N GLY A 42 4.15 -2.77 -12.60
CA GLY A 42 3.79 -4.17 -12.78
C GLY A 42 4.60 -5.11 -11.89
N ALA A 43 5.94 -4.96 -11.89
CA ALA A 43 6.84 -5.74 -11.04
C ALA A 43 6.57 -5.49 -9.55
N LEU A 44 6.35 -4.24 -9.15
CA LEU A 44 5.99 -3.89 -7.78
C LEU A 44 4.64 -4.51 -7.38
N SER A 45 3.65 -4.51 -8.28
CA SER A 45 2.35 -5.14 -8.05
C SER A 45 2.48 -6.66 -7.85
N LEU A 46 3.34 -7.34 -8.60
CA LEU A 46 3.63 -8.76 -8.40
C LEU A 46 4.30 -9.02 -7.04
N LEU A 47 5.27 -8.17 -6.67
CA LEU A 47 5.92 -8.26 -5.36
C LEU A 47 4.91 -8.07 -4.23
N VAL A 48 4.05 -7.04 -4.32
CA VAL A 48 2.96 -6.81 -3.35
C VAL A 48 2.02 -8.00 -3.28
N SER A 49 1.66 -8.60 -4.42
CA SER A 49 0.84 -9.82 -4.45
C SER A 49 1.49 -10.96 -3.67
N LEU A 50 2.78 -11.22 -3.89
CA LEU A 50 3.52 -12.28 -3.20
C LEU A 50 3.61 -12.01 -1.70
N LEU A 51 3.89 -10.76 -1.32
CA LEU A 51 3.97 -10.36 0.06
C LEU A 51 2.61 -10.55 0.77
N LEU A 52 1.53 -10.01 0.20
CA LEU A 52 0.19 -10.18 0.75
C LEU A 52 -0.19 -11.66 0.87
N PHE A 53 0.08 -12.45 -0.17
CA PHE A 53 -0.22 -13.88 -0.14
C PHE A 53 0.54 -14.59 0.99
N THR A 54 1.83 -14.33 1.14
CA THR A 54 2.67 -14.92 2.19
C THR A 54 2.18 -14.52 3.58
N SER A 55 1.89 -13.25 3.78
CA SER A 55 1.34 -12.71 5.03
C SER A 55 -0.01 -13.32 5.39
N PHE A 56 -0.92 -13.44 4.40
CA PHE A 56 -2.25 -14.02 4.59
C PHE A 56 -2.18 -15.51 4.91
N ILE A 57 -1.39 -16.28 4.17
CA ILE A 57 -1.19 -17.71 4.44
C ILE A 57 -0.59 -17.93 5.83
N SER A 58 0.44 -17.16 6.19
CA SER A 58 1.03 -17.22 7.52
C SER A 58 0.03 -16.90 8.63
N TYR A 59 -0.90 -15.97 8.39
CA TYR A 59 -1.87 -15.53 9.40
C TYR A 59 -2.83 -16.63 9.84
N PHE A 60 -3.20 -17.58 8.96
CA PHE A 60 -4.04 -18.72 9.35
C PHE A 60 -3.45 -19.53 10.52
N PHE A 61 -2.12 -19.53 10.65
CA PHE A 61 -1.42 -20.23 11.73
C PHE A 61 -1.07 -19.30 12.90
N THR A 62 -0.75 -18.02 12.63
CA THR A 62 -0.21 -17.12 13.65
C THR A 62 -1.24 -16.18 14.29
N TRP A 63 -2.48 -16.14 13.79
CA TRP A 63 -3.48 -15.16 14.22
C TRP A 63 -3.73 -15.12 15.73
N LYS A 64 -3.75 -16.29 16.41
CA LYS A 64 -3.99 -16.35 17.87
C LYS A 64 -2.82 -15.75 18.64
N GLU A 65 -1.60 -16.07 18.23
CA GLU A 65 -0.37 -15.63 18.91
C GLU A 65 -0.08 -14.15 18.67
N ASP A 66 -0.42 -13.63 17.49
CA ASP A 66 -0.18 -12.23 17.12
C ASP A 66 -1.32 -11.29 17.55
N GLN A 67 -2.44 -11.82 18.08
CA GLN A 67 -3.69 -11.08 18.28
C GLN A 67 -3.53 -9.86 19.20
N ASP A 68 -2.92 -10.03 20.38
CA ASP A 68 -2.68 -8.96 21.36
C ASP A 68 -1.75 -7.86 20.82
N LYS A 69 -0.82 -8.24 19.94
CA LYS A 69 0.16 -7.34 19.31
C LYS A 69 -0.48 -6.49 18.21
N VAL A 70 -1.29 -7.11 17.33
CA VAL A 70 -1.94 -6.40 16.22
C VAL A 70 -3.10 -5.50 16.66
N LEU A 71 -3.66 -5.72 17.86
CA LEU A 71 -4.70 -4.86 18.44
C LEU A 71 -4.20 -3.44 18.71
N GLN A 72 -2.90 -3.24 18.90
CA GLN A 72 -2.28 -1.93 19.07
C GLN A 72 -2.33 -1.08 17.78
N GLY A 73 -2.68 -1.67 16.64
CA GLY A 73 -2.87 -0.94 15.39
C GLY A 73 -1.55 -0.57 14.74
N ALA A 74 -1.36 0.68 14.30
CA ALA A 74 -0.13 1.07 13.60
C ALA A 74 1.09 1.24 14.53
N SER A 75 0.91 1.33 15.85
CA SER A 75 2.00 1.57 16.80
C SER A 75 3.01 0.41 16.87
N ILE A 76 2.55 -0.83 16.67
CA ILE A 76 3.41 -2.03 16.64
C ILE A 76 4.56 -1.87 15.63
N LEU A 77 4.39 -1.08 14.57
CA LEU A 77 5.43 -0.87 13.57
C LEU A 77 6.64 -0.08 14.10
N PHE A 78 6.46 0.71 15.15
CA PHE A 78 7.46 1.62 15.71
C PHE A 78 7.99 1.17 17.07
N GLU A 79 7.51 0.05 17.60
CA GLU A 79 7.82 -0.39 18.95
C GLU A 79 8.87 -1.52 18.93
N ASP A 80 10.06 -1.25 19.46
CA ASP A 80 11.23 -2.11 19.23
C ASP A 80 11.10 -3.52 19.83
N ASN A 81 10.34 -3.69 20.91
CA ASN A 81 10.27 -4.95 21.67
C ASN A 81 9.11 -5.88 21.29
N ILE A 82 8.40 -5.63 20.18
CA ILE A 82 7.30 -6.50 19.75
C ILE A 82 7.80 -7.53 18.73
N THR A 83 7.72 -8.81 19.08
CA THR A 83 7.98 -9.92 18.15
C THR A 83 6.66 -10.53 17.69
N VAL A 84 6.48 -10.71 16.39
CA VAL A 84 5.30 -11.39 15.82
C VAL A 84 5.74 -12.66 15.09
N SER A 85 4.85 -13.63 15.04
CA SER A 85 5.09 -14.93 14.41
C SER A 85 4.79 -14.92 12.91
N ASN A 86 4.03 -13.94 12.41
CA ASN A 86 3.76 -13.81 10.97
C ASN A 86 5.07 -13.74 10.16
N LEU A 87 5.16 -14.50 9.07
CA LEU A 87 6.39 -14.63 8.27
C LEU A 87 6.87 -13.32 7.65
N LEU A 88 5.95 -12.37 7.40
CA LEU A 88 6.29 -11.02 6.93
C LEU A 88 6.52 -10.01 8.07
N GLY A 89 6.68 -10.49 9.29
CA GLY A 89 6.87 -9.67 10.48
C GLY A 89 5.66 -8.79 10.76
N ARG A 90 5.92 -7.65 11.41
CA ARG A 90 4.89 -6.77 11.99
C ARG A 90 3.92 -6.20 10.95
N LEU A 91 4.45 -5.77 9.80
CA LEU A 91 3.66 -5.27 8.68
C LEU A 91 2.75 -6.36 8.12
N GLY A 92 3.26 -7.58 7.98
CA GLY A 92 2.49 -8.75 7.56
C GLY A 92 1.37 -9.09 8.53
N ALA A 93 1.67 -9.14 9.83
CA ALA A 93 0.69 -9.43 10.88
C ALA A 93 -0.44 -8.39 10.88
N LEU A 94 -0.09 -7.10 10.83
CA LEU A 94 -1.06 -6.00 10.81
C LEU A 94 -1.93 -6.03 9.54
N THR A 95 -1.31 -6.21 8.38
CA THR A 95 -2.02 -6.22 7.09
C THR A 95 -2.96 -7.43 7.00
N ALA A 96 -2.49 -8.62 7.37
CA ALA A 96 -3.34 -9.82 7.40
C ALA A 96 -4.47 -9.69 8.41
N HIS A 97 -4.21 -9.17 9.62
CA HIS A 97 -5.25 -8.94 10.61
C HIS A 97 -6.31 -7.95 10.10
N PHE A 98 -5.90 -6.88 9.41
CA PHE A 98 -6.84 -5.93 8.82
C PHE A 98 -7.73 -6.59 7.75
N PHE A 99 -7.15 -7.30 6.78
CA PHE A 99 -7.91 -7.88 5.68
C PHE A 99 -8.69 -9.14 6.08
N ILE A 100 -8.07 -10.07 6.79
CA ILE A 100 -8.68 -11.36 7.14
C ILE A 100 -9.57 -11.20 8.37
N PHE A 101 -9.04 -10.75 9.51
CA PHE A 101 -9.79 -10.72 10.76
C PHE A 101 -10.88 -9.64 10.76
N LYS A 102 -10.52 -8.40 10.41
CA LYS A 102 -11.48 -7.27 10.40
C LYS A 102 -12.25 -7.15 9.09
N GLY A 103 -11.65 -7.51 7.96
CA GLY A 103 -12.22 -7.38 6.63
C GLY A 103 -13.06 -8.58 6.21
N PHE A 104 -12.62 -9.29 5.17
CA PHE A 104 -13.40 -10.27 4.42
C PHE A 104 -13.01 -11.73 4.68
N GLY A 105 -12.18 -11.99 5.69
CA GLY A 105 -11.77 -13.35 6.04
C GLY A 105 -10.91 -13.98 4.97
N VAL A 106 -11.15 -15.27 4.70
CA VAL A 106 -10.42 -16.03 3.67
C VAL A 106 -10.63 -15.42 2.28
N ALA A 107 -11.75 -14.76 2.05
CA ALA A 107 -12.06 -14.14 0.77
C ALA A 107 -11.08 -13.02 0.41
N SER A 108 -10.34 -12.47 1.38
CA SER A 108 -9.25 -11.50 1.12
C SER A 108 -8.10 -12.06 0.29
N LEU A 109 -7.94 -13.39 0.16
CA LEU A 109 -6.97 -13.98 -0.78
C LEU A 109 -7.24 -13.58 -2.24
N LEU A 110 -8.48 -13.21 -2.60
CA LEU A 110 -8.82 -12.66 -3.92
C LEU A 110 -8.16 -11.30 -4.19
N ILE A 111 -7.77 -10.57 -3.15
CA ILE A 111 -7.01 -9.32 -3.32
C ILE A 111 -5.62 -9.62 -3.87
N CYS A 112 -5.00 -10.73 -3.47
CA CYS A 112 -3.72 -11.17 -4.03
C CYS A 112 -3.87 -11.45 -5.53
N THR A 113 -4.93 -12.14 -5.95
CA THR A 113 -5.15 -12.44 -7.38
C THR A 113 -5.37 -11.18 -8.21
N PHE A 114 -5.97 -10.14 -7.62
CA PHE A 114 -6.07 -8.82 -8.24
C PHE A 114 -4.70 -8.22 -8.56
N PHE A 115 -3.82 -8.10 -7.55
CA PHE A 115 -2.48 -7.55 -7.72
C PHE A 115 -1.60 -8.42 -8.63
N PHE A 116 -1.79 -9.74 -8.60
CA PHE A 116 -1.11 -10.65 -9.51
C PHE A 116 -1.48 -10.37 -10.98
N ILE A 117 -2.77 -10.35 -11.29
CA ILE A 117 -3.26 -10.12 -12.67
C ILE A 117 -2.90 -8.70 -13.13
N LEU A 118 -3.00 -7.70 -12.25
CA LEU A 118 -2.55 -6.34 -12.52
C LEU A 118 -1.06 -6.31 -12.87
N GLY A 119 -0.24 -6.96 -12.05
CA GLY A 119 1.20 -7.02 -12.23
C GLY A 119 1.62 -7.69 -13.54
N VAL A 120 1.03 -8.84 -13.86
CA VAL A 120 1.27 -9.55 -15.13
C VAL A 120 0.87 -8.68 -16.33
N ASN A 121 -0.33 -8.11 -16.32
CA ASN A 121 -0.80 -7.29 -17.44
C ASN A 121 0.09 -6.06 -17.70
N LEU A 122 0.59 -5.42 -16.64
CA LEU A 122 1.47 -4.25 -16.73
C LEU A 122 2.90 -4.63 -17.14
N LEU A 123 3.42 -5.76 -16.67
CA LEU A 123 4.78 -6.21 -16.96
C LEU A 123 4.96 -6.70 -18.39
N PHE A 124 3.96 -7.41 -18.93
CA PHE A 124 4.01 -7.96 -20.29
C PHE A 124 3.36 -7.06 -21.34
N GLU A 125 2.80 -5.90 -20.97
CA GLU A 125 2.07 -4.96 -21.83
C GLU A 125 0.94 -5.58 -22.66
N ARG A 126 0.53 -6.81 -22.30
CA ARG A 126 -0.54 -7.55 -22.94
C ARG A 126 -1.69 -7.65 -21.97
N LYS A 127 -2.90 -7.45 -22.48
CA LYS A 127 -4.13 -7.77 -21.74
C LYS A 127 -4.29 -9.29 -21.73
N VAL A 128 -3.51 -9.99 -20.90
CA VAL A 128 -3.63 -11.45 -20.72
C VAL A 128 -5.02 -11.77 -20.17
N TRP A 129 -5.46 -10.98 -19.18
CA TRP A 129 -6.83 -11.02 -18.65
C TRP A 129 -7.46 -9.63 -18.60
N SER A 130 -8.79 -9.55 -18.69
CA SER A 130 -9.50 -8.29 -18.51
C SER A 130 -9.45 -7.85 -17.05
N LEU A 131 -8.72 -6.76 -16.75
CA LEU A 131 -8.64 -6.17 -15.40
C LEU A 131 -10.02 -5.82 -14.85
N TRP A 132 -10.89 -5.28 -15.70
CA TRP A 132 -12.24 -4.90 -15.31
C TRP A 132 -13.08 -6.11 -14.92
N ARG A 133 -12.95 -7.22 -15.66
CA ARG A 133 -13.62 -8.47 -15.35
C ARG A 133 -13.10 -9.07 -14.05
N ASN A 134 -11.77 -9.07 -13.87
CA ASN A 134 -11.15 -9.53 -12.64
C ASN A 134 -11.62 -8.72 -11.42
N LEU A 135 -11.64 -7.38 -11.54
CA LEU A 135 -12.10 -6.50 -10.46
C LEU A 135 -13.54 -6.82 -10.05
N ARG A 136 -14.44 -7.06 -11.02
CA ARG A 136 -15.82 -7.49 -10.73
C ARG A 136 -15.89 -8.83 -10.01
N TYR A 137 -15.08 -9.82 -10.43
CA TYR A 137 -15.06 -11.12 -9.76
C TYR A 137 -14.47 -11.02 -8.36
N VAL A 138 -13.43 -10.21 -8.17
CA VAL A 138 -12.82 -10.02 -6.86
C VAL A 138 -13.79 -9.31 -5.92
N THR A 139 -14.46 -8.23 -6.34
CA THR A 139 -15.40 -7.51 -5.45
C THR A 139 -16.64 -8.34 -5.11
N ILE A 140 -17.29 -8.92 -6.11
CA ILE A 140 -18.49 -9.74 -5.90
C ILE A 140 -18.13 -11.04 -5.18
N GLY A 141 -17.09 -11.74 -5.64
CA GLY A 141 -16.63 -12.98 -5.05
C GLY A 141 -16.18 -12.78 -3.61
N MET A 142 -15.51 -11.67 -3.29
CA MET A 142 -15.09 -11.38 -1.92
C MET A 142 -16.28 -11.17 -0.98
N LEU A 143 -17.31 -10.43 -1.40
CA LEU A 143 -18.52 -10.25 -0.60
C LEU A 143 -19.29 -11.57 -0.42
N VAL A 144 -19.56 -12.28 -1.51
CA VAL A 144 -20.34 -13.52 -1.48
C VAL A 144 -19.62 -14.59 -0.66
N LEU A 145 -18.31 -14.79 -0.86
CA LEU A 145 -17.53 -15.76 -0.10
C LEU A 145 -17.41 -15.36 1.38
N SER A 146 -17.22 -14.07 1.68
CA SER A 146 -17.15 -13.57 3.05
C SER A 146 -18.41 -13.93 3.84
N VAL A 147 -19.60 -13.58 3.31
CA VAL A 147 -20.89 -13.88 3.95
C VAL A 147 -21.15 -15.40 4.01
N SER A 148 -20.88 -16.11 2.92
CA SER A 148 -21.10 -17.57 2.87
C SER A 148 -20.23 -18.31 3.89
N LEU A 149 -18.96 -17.93 4.03
CA LEU A 149 -18.05 -18.52 5.00
C LEU A 149 -18.45 -18.15 6.42
N ALA A 150 -18.86 -16.91 6.69
CA ALA A 150 -19.35 -16.51 8.00
C ALA A 150 -20.56 -17.36 8.45
N PHE A 151 -21.47 -17.66 7.53
CA PHE A 151 -22.64 -18.50 7.79
C PHE A 151 -22.25 -19.97 8.03
N VAL A 152 -21.42 -20.56 7.16
CA VAL A 152 -21.05 -21.99 7.25
C VAL A 152 -20.14 -22.27 8.45
N THR A 153 -19.24 -21.36 8.78
CA THR A 153 -18.30 -21.52 9.91
C THR A 153 -18.78 -20.78 11.15
N ALA A 154 -20.09 -20.55 11.28
CA ALA A 154 -20.67 -19.96 12.47
C ALA A 154 -20.33 -20.85 13.68
N GLY A 155 -19.62 -20.29 14.66
CA GLY A 155 -19.19 -20.99 15.88
C GLY A 155 -17.76 -21.52 15.89
N THR A 156 -16.98 -21.36 14.81
CA THR A 156 -15.53 -21.62 14.87
C THR A 156 -14.78 -20.43 15.46
N ASP A 157 -13.71 -20.69 16.21
CA ASP A 157 -12.82 -19.65 16.76
C ASP A 157 -12.31 -18.68 15.67
N PHE A 158 -11.88 -19.23 14.54
CA PHE A 158 -11.28 -18.45 13.47
C PHE A 158 -12.36 -17.72 12.63
N PRO A 159 -12.17 -16.43 12.30
CA PRO A 159 -13.10 -15.67 11.48
C PRO A 159 -12.93 -15.96 9.98
N PHE A 160 -13.40 -17.12 9.50
CA PHE A 160 -13.30 -17.47 8.08
C PHE A 160 -14.02 -16.46 7.16
N GLY A 161 -15.15 -15.89 7.60
CA GLY A 161 -15.85 -14.81 6.90
C GLY A 161 -15.42 -13.40 7.32
N GLY A 162 -14.39 -13.26 8.17
CA GLY A 162 -13.92 -11.96 8.66
C GLY A 162 -14.96 -11.19 9.46
N GLY A 163 -14.71 -9.89 9.64
CA GLY A 163 -15.64 -8.97 10.30
C GLY A 163 -16.83 -8.62 9.43
N THR A 164 -16.60 -8.39 8.14
CA THR A 164 -17.67 -8.01 7.19
C THR A 164 -18.73 -9.11 7.03
N GLY A 165 -18.33 -10.37 6.88
CA GLY A 165 -19.27 -11.47 6.71
C GLY A 165 -20.13 -11.75 7.95
N ARG A 166 -19.66 -11.37 9.15
CA ARG A 166 -20.44 -11.51 10.40
C ARG A 166 -21.37 -10.32 10.68
N MET A 167 -21.12 -9.17 10.05
CA MET A 167 -21.93 -7.96 10.24
C MET A 167 -23.13 -7.88 9.28
N ILE A 168 -23.03 -8.57 8.14
CA ILE A 168 -24.06 -8.65 7.09
C ILE A 168 -24.96 -9.86 7.37
#